data_AF-A0A662LRZ8-F1
#
_entry.id   AF-A0A662LRZ8-F1
#
_cell.length_a   1.000
_cell.length_b   1.000
_cell.length_c   1.000
_cell.angle_alpha   90.00
_cell.angle_beta   90.00
_cell.angle_gamma   90.00
#
_symmetry.space_group_name_H-M   'P 1'
#
loop_
_entity.id
_entity.type
_entity.pdbx_description
1 polymer ?
#
loop_
_entity_poly.entity_id
_entity_poly.type
_entity_poly.pdbx_seq_one_letter_code
_entity_poly.pdbx_strand_id
1 'polypeptide(L)'
;MACITISMEESFKERLSRFAWVNWSEIGREEIIKRYIFEKFLKTKKLTKEENKFCEKRDWHPVDQLHLKEDFVNKMKKIKKERSHKFSSIEELRKATSE
;
A
#
# COMPACT_ATOMS: atom_id res chain seq x y z
N MET A 1 30.87 -1.41 -8.15
CA MET A 1 29.79 -1.21 -7.15
C MET A 1 29.04 0.05 -7.56
N ALA A 2 27.75 -0.04 -7.90
CA ALA A 2 27.00 1.14 -8.35
C ALA A 2 26.64 2.04 -7.16
N CYS A 3 26.89 3.33 -7.28
CA CYS A 3 26.53 4.34 -6.28
C CYS A 3 25.46 5.26 -6.88
N ILE A 4 24.38 5.48 -6.15
CA ILE A 4 23.33 6.43 -6.53
C ILE A 4 23.49 7.65 -5.61
N THR A 5 23.72 8.80 -6.22
CA THR A 5 23.79 10.08 -5.51
C THR A 5 22.51 10.87 -5.82
N ILE A 6 21.85 11.35 -4.77
CA ILE A 6 20.58 12.07 -4.89
C ILE A 6 20.77 13.42 -4.19
N SER A 7 20.41 14.50 -4.89
CA SER A 7 20.35 15.83 -4.28
C SER A 7 19.14 15.90 -3.34
N MET A 8 19.34 16.44 -2.14
CA MET A 8 18.29 16.60 -1.15
C MET A 8 18.46 17.92 -0.40
N GLU A 9 17.36 18.44 0.11
CA GLU A 9 17.35 19.64 0.93
C GLU A 9 18.13 19.41 2.24
N GLU A 10 18.88 20.42 2.70
CA GLU A 10 19.71 20.28 3.90
C GLU A 10 18.86 19.97 5.15
N SER A 11 17.66 20.56 5.26
CA SER A 11 16.71 20.28 6.35
C SER A 11 16.30 18.80 6.42
N PHE A 12 16.22 18.12 5.27
CA PHE A 12 15.91 16.70 5.19
C PHE A 12 17.13 15.85 5.58
N LYS A 13 18.33 16.25 5.16
CA LYS A 13 19.58 15.61 5.53
C LYS A 13 19.83 15.66 7.03
N GLU A 14 19.55 16.79 7.67
CA GLU A 14 19.57 16.93 9.14
C GLU A 14 18.55 16.03 9.84
N ARG A 15 17.39 15.76 9.24
CA ARG A 15 16.42 14.81 9.80
C ARG A 15 16.91 13.38 9.67
N LEU A 16 17.51 13.01 8.53
CA LEU A 16 18.08 11.67 8.32
C LEU A 16 19.25 11.40 9.25
N SER A 17 20.09 12.40 9.54
CA SER A 17 21.25 12.23 10.42
C SER A 17 20.86 11.84 11.86
N ARG A 18 19.66 12.22 12.32
CA ARG A 18 19.10 11.76 13.63
C ARG A 18 18.93 10.25 13.71
N PHE A 19 18.88 9.59 12.56
CA PHE A 19 18.73 8.15 12.41
C PHE A 19 19.97 7.54 11.75
N ALA A 20 21.17 8.04 12.06
CA ALA A 20 22.43 7.54 11.50
C ALA A 20 22.68 6.04 11.77
N TRP A 21 21.97 5.45 12.75
CA TRP A 21 22.00 4.02 13.04
C TRP A 21 21.24 3.16 12.01
N VAL A 22 20.41 3.77 11.16
CA VAL A 22 19.67 3.08 10.11
C VAL A 22 20.58 2.90 8.88
N ASN A 23 20.54 1.71 8.29
CA ASN A 23 21.20 1.45 7.01
C ASN A 23 20.40 2.05 5.84
N TRP A 24 20.50 3.36 5.66
CA TRP A 24 19.76 4.09 4.62
C TRP A 24 20.05 3.61 3.20
N SER A 25 21.24 3.06 2.94
CA SER A 25 21.57 2.48 1.64
C SER A 25 20.78 1.21 1.36
N GLU A 26 20.52 0.38 2.37
CA GLU A 26 19.68 -0.81 2.23
C GLU A 26 18.22 -0.44 2.02
N ILE A 27 17.70 0.49 2.81
CA ILE A 27 16.35 1.04 2.64
C ILE A 27 16.18 1.61 1.22
N GLY A 28 17.13 2.43 0.76
CA GLY A 28 17.08 3.02 -0.58
C GLY A 28 17.06 1.96 -1.69
N ARG A 29 17.88 0.90 -1.59
CA ARG A 29 17.87 -0.20 -2.56
C ARG A 29 16.54 -0.94 -2.57
N GLU A 30 15.98 -1.21 -1.40
CA GLU A 30 14.69 -1.89 -1.30
C GLU A 30 13.55 -1.06 -1.89
N GLU A 31 13.50 0.24 -1.58
CA GLU A 31 12.46 1.13 -2.10
C GLU A 31 12.53 1.31 -3.62
N ILE A 32 13.74 1.30 -4.20
CA ILE A 32 13.90 1.29 -5.67
C ILE A 32 13.30 0.03 -6.27
N ILE A 33 13.54 -1.14 -5.67
CA ILE A 33 12.98 -2.42 -6.16
C ILE A 33 11.46 -2.42 -6.00
N LYS A 34 10.93 -2.03 -4.83
CA LYS A 34 9.48 -1.92 -4.62
C LYS A 34 8.82 -1.02 -5.65
N ARG A 35 9.43 0.14 -5.94
CA ARG A 35 8.93 1.07 -6.95
C ARG A 35 8.94 0.47 -8.36
N TYR A 36 10.02 -0.21 -8.74
CA TYR A 36 10.09 -0.92 -10.02
C TYR A 36 8.98 -1.97 -10.14
N ILE A 37 8.80 -2.80 -9.11
CA ILE A 37 7.76 -3.84 -9.07
C ILE A 37 6.36 -3.21 -9.13
N PHE A 38 6.12 -2.15 -8.37
CA PHE A 38 4.84 -1.45 -8.35
C PHE A 38 4.50 -0.85 -9.71
N GLU A 39 5.43 -0.13 -10.35
CA GLU A 39 5.21 0.46 -11.68
C GLU A 39 4.96 -0.61 -12.75
N LYS A 40 5.69 -1.72 -12.68
CA LYS A 40 5.46 -2.87 -13.56
C LYS A 40 4.09 -3.50 -13.31
N PHE A 41 3.73 -3.71 -12.05
CA PHE A 41 2.43 -4.26 -11.64
C PHE A 41 1.28 -3.36 -12.09
N LEU A 42 1.42 -2.03 -12.03
CA LEU A 42 0.41 -1.10 -12.53
C LEU A 42 0.13 -1.32 -14.03
N LYS A 43 1.18 -1.60 -14.82
CA LYS A 43 1.08 -1.83 -16.27
C LYS A 43 0.57 -3.22 -16.63
N THR A 44 1.09 -4.27 -15.98
CA THR A 44 0.86 -5.67 -16.39
C THR A 44 -0.18 -6.40 -15.54
N LYS A 45 -0.46 -5.89 -14.32
CA LYS A 45 -1.24 -6.56 -13.27
C LYS A 45 -0.72 -7.94 -12.89
N LYS A 46 0.56 -8.22 -13.18
CA LYS A 46 1.19 -9.54 -12.94
C LYS A 46 2.55 -9.35 -12.29
N LEU A 47 2.86 -10.25 -11.37
CA LEU A 47 4.17 -10.38 -10.72
C LEU A 47 4.86 -11.66 -11.21
N THR A 48 6.17 -11.60 -11.39
CA THR A 48 6.99 -12.78 -11.63
C THR A 48 7.18 -13.57 -10.33
N LYS A 49 7.65 -14.82 -10.43
CA LYS A 49 7.95 -15.65 -9.25
C LYS A 49 9.01 -15.02 -8.34
N GLU A 50 9.99 -14.33 -8.92
CA GLU A 50 11.05 -13.66 -8.16
C GLU A 50 10.52 -12.42 -7.44
N GLU A 51 9.67 -11.64 -8.10
CA GLU A 51 9.01 -10.47 -7.52
C GLU A 51 8.08 -10.88 -6.37
N ASN A 52 7.33 -11.98 -6.50
CA ASN A 52 6.51 -12.53 -5.42
C ASN A 52 7.36 -12.92 -4.20
N LYS A 53 8.47 -13.65 -4.42
CA LYS A 53 9.39 -14.01 -3.32
C LYS A 53 9.95 -12.78 -2.61
N PHE A 54 10.27 -11.72 -3.36
CA PHE A 54 10.71 -10.45 -2.78
C PHE A 54 9.62 -9.81 -1.91
N CYS A 55 8.38 -9.77 -2.41
CA CYS A 55 7.21 -9.25 -1.71
C CYS A 55 6.96 -10.00 -0.39
N GLU A 56 6.91 -11.34 -0.44
CA GLU A 56 6.69 -12.20 0.73
C GLU A 56 7.78 -12.03 1.80
N LYS A 57 9.05 -11.97 1.40
CA LYS A 57 10.18 -11.79 2.33
C LYS A 57 10.15 -10.44 3.06
N ARG A 58 9.42 -9.46 2.51
CA ARG A 58 9.35 -8.08 3.03
C ARG A 58 7.99 -7.74 3.62
N ASP A 59 7.08 -8.71 3.69
CA ASP A 59 5.69 -8.50 4.14
C ASP A 59 5.06 -7.27 3.46
N TRP A 60 5.27 -7.15 2.15
CA TRP A 60 4.84 -6.01 1.36
C TRP A 60 4.29 -6.47 0.02
N HIS A 61 3.15 -5.92 -0.41
CA HIS A 61 2.57 -6.20 -1.72
C HIS A 61 2.26 -4.91 -2.50
N PRO A 62 2.42 -4.88 -3.84
CA PRO A 62 2.11 -3.69 -4.66
C PRO A 62 0.71 -3.12 -4.49
N VAL A 63 -0.24 -3.95 -4.06
CA VAL A 63 -1.64 -3.54 -3.82
C VAL A 63 -1.79 -2.62 -2.62
N ASP A 64 -0.86 -2.68 -1.67
CA ASP A 64 -0.88 -1.87 -0.45
C ASP A 64 -0.67 -0.39 -0.75
N GLN A 65 -0.03 -0.07 -1.88
CA GLN A 65 0.18 1.29 -2.35
C GLN A 65 -0.95 1.79 -3.27
N LEU A 66 -1.96 0.97 -3.57
CA LEU A 66 -3.08 1.40 -4.39
C LEU A 66 -4.02 2.27 -3.57
N HIS A 67 -4.31 3.47 -4.08
CA HIS A 67 -5.38 4.28 -3.54
C HIS A 67 -6.72 3.55 -3.65
N LEU A 68 -7.55 3.68 -2.61
CA LEU A 68 -8.94 3.23 -2.67
C LEU A 68 -9.65 3.95 -3.83
N LYS A 69 -10.44 3.20 -4.60
CA LYS A 69 -11.28 3.79 -5.65
C LYS A 69 -12.20 4.84 -5.02
N GLU A 70 -12.28 6.01 -5.65
CA GLU A 70 -13.12 7.12 -5.15
C GLU A 70 -14.58 6.70 -4.97
N ASP A 71 -15.11 5.87 -5.87
CA ASP A 71 -16.46 5.32 -5.77
C ASP A 71 -16.68 4.50 -4.50
N PHE A 72 -15.68 3.72 -4.09
CA PHE A 72 -15.73 2.94 -2.86
C PHE A 72 -15.71 3.86 -1.63
N VAL A 73 -14.85 4.88 -1.65
CA VAL A 73 -14.79 5.91 -0.59
C VAL A 73 -16.12 6.67 -0.50
N ASN A 74 -16.71 7.02 -1.63
CA ASN A 74 -17.99 7.72 -1.70
C ASN A 74 -19.15 6.84 -1.20
N LYS A 75 -19.17 5.55 -1.55
CA LYS A 75 -20.14 4.58 -1.02
C LYS A 75 -20.01 4.45 0.50
N MET A 76 -18.79 4.34 1.02
CA MET A 76 -18.54 4.28 2.47
C MET A 76 -18.99 5.56 3.18
N LYS A 77 -18.77 6.74 2.59
CA LYS A 77 -19.27 8.02 3.13
C LYS A 77 -20.80 8.08 3.15
N LYS A 78 -21.48 7.51 2.14
CA LYS A 78 -22.96 7.42 2.11
C LYS A 78 -23.47 6.47 3.21
N ILE A 79 -22.90 5.27 3.30
CA ILE A 79 -23.27 4.27 4.32
C ILE A 79 -23.05 4.83 5.74
N LYS A 80 -21.98 5.61 5.98
CA LYS A 80 -21.72 6.24 7.28
C LYS A 80 -22.75 7.34 7.63
N LYS A 81 -23.35 7.99 6.63
CA LYS A 81 -24.41 9.00 6.84
C LYS A 81 -25.79 8.37 7.02
N GLU A 82 -26.00 7.18 6.48
CA GLU A 82 -27.23 6.41 6.69
C GLU A 82 -27.24 5.79 8.10
N ARG A 83 -28.43 5.72 8.71
CA ARG A 83 -28.59 5.05 10.02
C ARG A 83 -28.28 3.57 9.82
N SER A 84 -27.34 3.05 10.61
CA SER A 84 -27.05 1.62 10.63
C SER A 84 -28.32 0.84 10.96
N HIS A 85 -28.73 -0.05 10.05
CA HIS A 85 -29.73 -1.06 10.38
C HIS A 85 -29.06 -2.10 11.27
N LYS A 86 -29.39 -2.08 12.56
CA LYS A 86 -29.05 -3.17 13.47
C LYS A 86 -30.00 -4.32 13.17
N PHE A 87 -29.48 -5.37 12.56
CA PHE A 87 -30.17 -6.64 12.48
C PHE A 87 -29.99 -7.37 13.81
N SER A 88 -31.08 -7.91 14.34
CA SER A 88 -31.08 -8.61 15.62
C SER A 88 -30.77 -10.10 15.48
N SER A 89 -30.93 -10.66 14.27
CA SER A 89 -30.59 -12.05 13.95
C SER A 89 -30.04 -12.23 12.53
N ILE A 90 -29.44 -13.40 12.30
CA ILE A 90 -28.92 -13.81 10.99
C ILE A 90 -30.08 -14.12 10.02
N GLU A 91 -31.23 -14.62 10.50
CA GLU A 91 -32.43 -14.82 9.66
C GLU A 91 -32.98 -13.50 9.08
N GLU A 92 -33.00 -12.42 9.86
CA GLU A 92 -33.43 -11.09 9.38
C GLU A 92 -32.52 -10.59 8.26
N LEU A 93 -31.21 -10.80 8.41
CA LEU A 93 -30.22 -10.36 7.43
C LEU A 93 -30.34 -11.16 6.12
N ARG A 94 -30.59 -12.48 6.20
CA ARG A 94 -30.82 -13.32 5.01
C ARG A 94 -32.06 -12.89 4.22
N LYS A 95 -33.17 -12.60 4.89
CA LYS A 95 -34.40 -12.12 4.22
C LYS A 95 -34.18 -10.81 3.48
N ALA A 96 -33.46 -9.86 4.08
CA ALA A 96 -33.19 -8.55 3.47
C ALA A 96 -32.23 -8.58 2.26
N THR A 97 -31.49 -9.67 2.07
CA THR A 97 -30.55 -9.86 0.94
C THR A 97 -31.06 -10.80 -0.16
N SER A 98 -32.28 -11.35 -0.01
CA SER A 98 -32.86 -12.35 -0.93
C SER A 98 -33.96 -11.79 -1.86
N GLU A 99 -34.17 -10.48 -1.87
CA GLU A 99 -34.93 -9.72 -2.90
C GLU A 99 -33.96 -8.97 -3.82
#